data_AF-A0A3E0PYT9-F1
#
_entry.id   AF-A0A3E0PYT9-F1
#
_cell.length_a   1.000
_cell.length_b   1.000
_cell.length_c   1.000
_cell.angle_alpha   90.00
_cell.angle_beta   90.00
_cell.angle_gamma   90.00
#
_symmetry.space_group_name_H-M   'P 1'
#
loop_
_entity.id
_entity.type
_entity.pdbx_description
1 polymer ?
#
loop_
_entity_poly.entity_id
_entity_poly.type
_entity_poly.pdbx_seq_one_letter_code
_entity_poly.pdbx_strand_id
1 'polypeptide(L)'
;MYFRFNSRLEFPALAQALCADLAEDVIDWDSENVYEWMYVDLPDLDFSLNISREHGWADVDDEILDQHAGDDQKLREIVQPGPVYVFGWNRERSEYVDELPDALPSFIADRIGVDVSVFSGRINVDLPDGEPLMVIRSNTTT
;
A
#
# COMPACT_ATOMS: atom_id res chain seq x y z
N MET A 1 -9.54 -11.54 2.97
CA MET A 1 -8.78 -10.92 4.08
C MET A 1 -8.06 -9.70 3.50
N TYR A 2 -7.83 -8.64 4.27
CA TYR A 2 -6.98 -7.54 3.82
C TYR A 2 -6.11 -7.00 4.96
N PHE A 3 -5.04 -6.32 4.59
CA PHE A 3 -4.12 -5.68 5.52
C PHE A 3 -4.16 -4.17 5.36
N ARG A 4 -3.87 -3.47 6.45
CA ARG A 4 -3.73 -2.01 6.47
C ARG A 4 -2.52 -1.60 7.27
N PHE A 5 -1.75 -0.65 6.74
CA PHE A 5 -0.67 0.01 7.47
C PHE A 5 -0.50 1.44 6.99
N ASN A 6 0.24 2.25 7.74
CA ASN A 6 0.59 3.60 7.33
C ASN A 6 2.03 3.62 6.83
N SER A 7 2.27 4.18 5.64
CA SER A 7 3.61 4.37 5.10
C SER A 7 3.65 5.60 4.20
N ARG A 8 4.76 6.33 4.28
CA ARG A 8 5.10 7.44 3.38
C ARG A 8 5.99 7.01 2.23
N LEU A 9 6.36 5.73 2.15
CA LEU A 9 7.13 5.22 1.02
C LEU A 9 6.28 5.31 -0.25
N GLU A 10 6.91 5.73 -1.34
CA GLU A 10 6.31 5.65 -2.67
C GLU A 10 6.19 4.20 -3.13
N PHE A 11 5.32 3.95 -4.10
CA PHE A 11 5.00 2.60 -4.56
C PHE A 11 6.21 1.82 -5.09
N PRO A 12 7.10 2.41 -5.90
CA PRO A 12 8.36 1.76 -6.26
C PRO A 12 9.21 1.33 -5.05
N ALA A 13 9.29 2.18 -4.02
CA ALA A 13 10.05 1.88 -2.81
C ALA A 13 9.37 0.80 -1.95
N LEU A 14 8.04 0.80 -1.86
CA LEU A 14 7.27 -0.27 -1.22
C LEU A 14 7.49 -1.61 -1.94
N ALA A 15 7.41 -1.61 -3.27
CA ALA A 15 7.59 -2.82 -4.07
C ALA A 15 9.00 -3.38 -3.92
N GLN A 16 10.04 -2.54 -3.97
CA GLN A 16 11.43 -2.95 -3.73
C GLN A 16 11.67 -3.48 -2.31
N ALA A 17 11.02 -2.89 -1.30
CA ALA A 17 11.11 -3.39 0.07
C ALA A 17 10.48 -4.80 0.21
N LEU A 18 9.37 -5.06 -0.48
CA LEU A 18 8.72 -6.38 -0.50
C LEU A 18 9.43 -7.39 -1.41
N CYS A 19 9.99 -6.95 -2.53
CA CYS A 19 10.70 -7.78 -3.50
C CYS A 19 11.95 -7.06 -3.99
N ALA A 20 13.09 -7.32 -3.34
CA ALA A 20 14.34 -6.58 -3.56
C ALA A 20 14.92 -6.71 -4.98
N ASP A 21 14.57 -7.78 -5.69
CA ASP A 21 15.05 -8.02 -7.05
C ASP A 21 14.11 -7.45 -8.13
N LEU A 22 13.02 -6.79 -7.72
CA LEU A 22 12.05 -6.20 -8.65
C LEU A 22 12.61 -4.90 -9.23
N ALA A 23 12.82 -4.88 -10.54
CA ALA A 23 13.21 -3.67 -11.25
C ALA A 23 12.02 -2.68 -11.29
N GLU A 24 12.30 -1.39 -11.23
CA GLU A 24 11.25 -0.36 -11.17
C GLU A 24 10.39 -0.30 -12.44
N ASP A 25 10.98 -0.58 -13.60
CA ASP A 25 10.33 -0.54 -14.92
C ASP A 25 9.36 -1.71 -15.18
N VAL A 26 9.33 -2.71 -14.29
CA VAL A 26 8.38 -3.83 -14.36
C VAL A 26 7.23 -3.72 -13.36
N ILE A 27 7.21 -2.66 -12.54
CA ILE A 27 6.14 -2.43 -11.58
C ILE A 27 4.91 -1.93 -12.34
N ASP A 28 3.84 -2.72 -12.29
CA ASP A 28 2.53 -2.34 -12.81
C ASP A 28 1.86 -1.44 -11.75
N TRP A 29 2.03 -0.13 -11.89
CA TRP A 29 1.45 0.89 -11.02
C TRP A 29 0.81 2.01 -11.82
N ASP A 30 -0.24 2.59 -11.25
CA ASP A 30 -0.92 3.75 -11.80
C ASP A 30 -1.41 4.68 -10.69
N SER A 31 -1.54 5.95 -11.02
CA SER A 31 -2.08 7.00 -10.15
C SER A 31 -3.28 7.63 -10.84
N GLU A 32 -4.47 7.27 -10.39
CA GLU A 32 -5.75 7.71 -10.96
C GLU A 32 -6.48 8.66 -10.01
N ASN A 33 -6.67 9.91 -10.44
CA ASN A 33 -7.47 10.94 -9.76
C ASN A 33 -7.06 11.24 -8.31
N VAL A 34 -7.51 10.40 -7.36
CA VAL A 34 -7.24 10.51 -5.91
C VAL A 34 -6.57 9.26 -5.33
N TYR A 35 -6.51 8.17 -6.10
CA TYR A 35 -6.00 6.88 -5.66
C TYR A 35 -4.80 6.46 -6.48
N GLU A 36 -3.91 5.71 -5.86
CA GLU A 36 -2.84 5.01 -6.55
C GLU A 36 -2.86 3.53 -6.18
N TRP A 37 -2.51 2.68 -7.15
CA TRP A 37 -2.50 1.24 -7.01
C TRP A 37 -1.27 0.63 -7.69
N MET A 38 -0.81 -0.51 -7.20
CA MET A 38 0.19 -1.35 -7.87
C MET A 38 -0.08 -2.84 -7.63
N TYR A 39 0.46 -3.67 -8.52
CA TYR A 39 0.56 -5.11 -8.32
C TYR A 39 2.00 -5.52 -8.00
N VAL A 40 2.17 -6.33 -6.95
CA VAL A 40 3.46 -6.94 -6.58
C VAL A 40 3.32 -8.46 -6.60
N ASP A 41 4.10 -9.10 -7.46
CA ASP A 41 4.19 -10.56 -7.53
C ASP A 41 5.31 -11.05 -6.61
N LEU A 42 4.96 -11.83 -5.59
CA LEU A 42 5.94 -12.46 -4.71
C LEU A 42 6.22 -13.90 -5.20
N PRO A 43 7.49 -14.35 -5.22
CA PRO A 43 7.85 -15.68 -5.74
C PRO A 43 7.12 -16.86 -5.08
N ASP A 44 6.73 -16.69 -3.81
CA ASP A 44 6.08 -17.74 -3.00
C ASP A 44 4.55 -17.68 -3.04
N LEU A 45 3.95 -16.79 -3.83
CA LEU A 45 2.50 -16.64 -3.99
C LEU A 45 2.07 -16.99 -5.41
N ASP A 46 0.92 -17.64 -5.54
CA ASP A 46 0.25 -17.94 -6.82
C ASP A 46 -0.73 -16.84 -7.25
N PHE A 47 -0.65 -15.67 -6.62
CA PHE A 47 -1.44 -14.48 -6.89
C PHE A 47 -0.61 -13.22 -6.65
N SER A 48 -1.09 -12.10 -7.20
CA SER A 48 -0.47 -10.79 -7.00
C SER A 48 -1.01 -10.12 -5.75
N LEU A 49 -0.16 -9.38 -5.04
CA LEU A 49 -0.61 -8.42 -4.05
C LEU A 49 -1.08 -7.16 -4.78
N ASN A 50 -2.35 -6.80 -4.65
CA ASN A 50 -2.80 -5.46 -4.97
C ASN A 50 -2.53 -4.57 -3.76
N ILE A 51 -1.80 -3.49 -3.99
CA ILE A 51 -1.42 -2.52 -2.98
C ILE A 51 -1.96 -1.17 -3.43
N SER A 52 -2.76 -0.51 -2.59
CA SER A 52 -3.43 0.74 -2.95
C SER A 52 -3.54 1.70 -1.77
N ARG A 53 -3.60 3.00 -2.06
CA ARG A 53 -3.89 4.06 -1.09
C ARG A 53 -4.50 5.29 -1.76
N GLU A 54 -5.10 6.17 -0.97
CA GLU A 54 -5.33 7.55 -1.38
C GLU A 54 -3.98 8.30 -1.30
N HIS A 55 -3.65 9.05 -2.36
CA HIS A 55 -2.30 9.60 -2.56
C HIS A 55 -2.01 10.90 -1.80
N GLY A 56 -3.00 11.53 -1.17
CA GLY A 56 -2.92 12.71 -0.31
C GLY A 56 -3.11 14.06 -1.01
N TRP A 57 -3.07 14.11 -2.35
CA TRP A 57 -3.14 15.38 -3.09
C TRP A 57 -4.52 16.03 -3.10
N ALA A 58 -5.58 15.24 -2.92
CA ALA A 58 -6.96 15.76 -2.93
C ALA A 58 -7.25 16.73 -1.78
N ASP A 59 -6.47 16.65 -0.70
CA ASP A 59 -6.62 17.46 0.51
C ASP A 59 -5.67 18.67 0.53
N VAL A 60 -4.85 18.86 -0.50
CA VAL A 60 -3.92 20.01 -0.59
C VAL A 60 -4.60 21.15 -1.35
N ASP A 61 -4.74 22.32 -0.70
CA ASP A 61 -5.33 23.51 -1.33
C ASP A 61 -4.56 23.94 -2.60
N ASP A 62 -5.30 24.30 -3.65
CA ASP A 62 -4.74 24.75 -4.95
C ASP A 62 -3.73 25.90 -4.78
N GLU A 63 -3.97 26.82 -3.83
CA GLU A 63 -3.05 27.94 -3.55
C GLU A 63 -1.67 27.45 -3.07
N ILE A 64 -1.64 26.34 -2.32
CA ILE A 64 -0.40 25.71 -1.84
C ILE A 64 0.31 25.01 -3.00
N LEU A 65 -0.44 24.32 -3.86
CA LEU A 65 0.10 23.69 -5.07
C LEU A 65 0.73 24.73 -6.00
N ASP A 66 0.05 25.85 -6.22
CA ASP A 66 0.55 26.97 -7.03
C ASP A 66 1.77 27.64 -6.40
N GLN A 67 1.78 27.84 -5.08
CA GLN A 67 2.90 28.47 -4.36
C GLN A 67 4.18 27.63 -4.45
N HIS A 68 4.05 26.31 -4.46
CA HIS A 68 5.16 25.35 -4.48
C HIS A 68 5.31 24.65 -5.84
N ALA A 69 4.74 25.21 -6.90
CA ALA A 69 4.87 24.68 -8.25
C ALA A 69 6.36 24.60 -8.65
N GLY A 70 6.87 23.37 -8.80
CA GLY A 70 8.27 23.08 -9.12
C GLY A 70 9.18 22.81 -7.92
N ASP A 71 8.64 22.77 -6.69
CA ASP A 71 9.35 22.31 -5.49
C ASP A 71 8.77 20.97 -5.01
N ASP A 72 9.08 19.90 -5.76
CA ASP A 72 8.60 18.54 -5.49
C ASP A 72 8.96 18.08 -4.08
N GLN A 73 10.12 18.50 -3.56
CA GLN A 73 10.53 18.16 -2.20
C GLN A 73 9.57 18.78 -1.18
N LYS A 74 9.23 20.07 -1.34
CA LYS A 74 8.33 20.74 -0.41
C LYS A 74 6.91 20.19 -0.48
N LEU A 75 6.44 19.89 -1.68
CA LEU A 75 5.13 19.28 -1.87
C LEU A 75 5.05 17.91 -1.20
N ARG A 76 6.09 17.06 -1.30
CA ARG A 76 6.17 15.76 -0.60
C ARG A 76 6.15 15.87 0.93
N GLU A 77 6.60 16.99 1.50
CA GLU A 77 6.49 17.22 2.95
C GLU A 77 5.06 17.59 3.38
N ILE A 78 4.30 18.20 2.47
CA ILE A 78 2.93 18.68 2.72
C ILE A 78 1.94 17.54 2.54
N VAL A 79 2.03 16.83 1.42
CA VAL A 79 1.14 15.72 1.05
C VAL A 79 1.14 14.66 2.15
N GLN A 80 -0.05 14.31 2.63
CA GLN A 80 -0.25 13.25 3.61
C GLN A 80 -1.03 12.12 2.95
N PRO A 81 -0.36 11.07 2.44
CA PRO A 81 -1.06 9.95 1.86
C PRO A 81 -1.89 9.22 2.93
N GLY A 82 -3.01 8.65 2.49
CA GLY A 82 -3.85 7.81 3.32
C GLY A 82 -3.21 6.46 3.70
N PRO A 83 -3.93 5.62 4.45
CA PRO A 83 -3.48 4.27 4.77
C PRO A 83 -3.25 3.43 3.51
N VAL A 84 -2.23 2.56 3.57
CA VAL A 84 -1.97 1.55 2.55
C VAL A 84 -2.81 0.32 2.83
N TYR A 85 -3.50 -0.16 1.80
CA TYR A 85 -4.30 -1.36 1.81
C TYR A 85 -3.64 -2.44 0.95
N VAL A 86 -3.64 -3.68 1.45
CA VAL A 86 -3.10 -4.84 0.74
C VAL A 86 -4.11 -5.97 0.72
N PHE A 87 -4.37 -6.51 -0.47
CA PHE A 87 -5.20 -7.70 -0.65
C PHE A 87 -4.70 -8.54 -1.82
N GLY A 88 -5.08 -9.83 -1.84
CA GLY A 88 -4.69 -10.74 -2.91
C GLY A 88 -5.60 -10.61 -4.13
N TRP A 89 -5.01 -10.63 -5.31
CA TRP A 89 -5.69 -10.57 -6.60
C TRP A 89 -5.14 -11.63 -7.55
N ASN A 90 -6.00 -12.55 -7.98
CA ASN A 90 -5.66 -13.51 -9.02
C ASN A 90 -5.84 -12.84 -10.39
N ARG A 91 -4.72 -12.47 -11.02
CA ARG A 91 -4.74 -11.77 -12.33
C ARG A 91 -5.28 -12.62 -13.46
N GLU A 92 -5.01 -13.93 -13.46
CA GLU A 92 -5.47 -14.84 -14.51
C GLU A 92 -6.99 -14.95 -14.54
N ARG A 93 -7.62 -14.98 -13.36
CA ARG A 93 -9.06 -15.13 -13.19
C ARG A 93 -9.81 -13.82 -12.98
N SER A 94 -9.06 -12.73 -12.76
CA SER A 94 -9.62 -11.41 -12.41
C SER A 94 -10.54 -11.47 -11.19
N GLU A 95 -10.08 -12.13 -10.12
CA GLU A 95 -10.84 -12.31 -8.89
C GLU A 95 -10.01 -12.05 -7.62
N TYR A 96 -10.69 -11.64 -6.55
CA TYR A 96 -10.08 -11.48 -5.23
C TYR A 96 -9.71 -12.84 -4.63
N VAL A 97 -8.59 -12.88 -3.93
CA VAL A 97 -8.22 -14.00 -3.07
C VAL A 97 -8.83 -13.79 -1.69
N ASP A 98 -9.66 -14.74 -1.25
CA ASP A 98 -10.41 -14.60 0.00
C ASP A 98 -9.54 -14.82 1.25
N GLU A 99 -8.54 -15.70 1.18
CA GLU A 99 -7.63 -16.05 2.27
C GLU A 99 -6.18 -15.73 1.90
N LEU A 100 -5.48 -15.03 2.79
CA LEU A 100 -4.07 -14.70 2.63
C LEU A 100 -3.23 -15.54 3.60
N PRO A 101 -1.97 -15.89 3.26
CA PRO A 101 -1.12 -16.66 4.17
C PRO A 101 -0.89 -15.95 5.50
N ASP A 102 -0.98 -16.68 6.61
CA ASP A 102 -0.81 -16.15 7.97
C ASP A 102 0.56 -15.47 8.21
N ALA A 103 1.60 -15.89 7.48
CA ALA A 103 2.94 -15.32 7.58
C ALA A 103 3.10 -13.98 6.83
N LEU A 104 2.19 -13.66 5.90
CA LEU A 104 2.32 -12.50 5.02
C LEU A 104 2.26 -11.15 5.77
N PRO A 105 1.39 -10.93 6.78
CA PRO A 105 1.41 -9.71 7.59
C PRO A 105 2.75 -9.47 8.28
N SER A 106 3.36 -10.52 8.86
CA SER A 106 4.67 -10.42 9.51
C SER A 106 5.77 -10.12 8.51
N PHE A 107 5.74 -10.76 7.33
CA PHE A 107 6.65 -10.46 6.25
C PHE A 107 6.59 -8.98 5.83
N ILE A 108 5.38 -8.44 5.62
CA ILE A 108 5.19 -7.02 5.26
C ILE A 108 5.68 -6.12 6.40
N ALA A 109 5.30 -6.41 7.64
CA ALA A 109 5.69 -5.62 8.81
C ALA A 109 7.21 -5.51 8.93
N ASP A 110 7.93 -6.63 8.81
CA ASP A 110 9.39 -6.67 8.94
C ASP A 110 10.10 -6.03 7.74
N ARG A 111 9.61 -6.24 6.51
CA ARG A 111 10.21 -5.68 5.29
C ARG A 111 10.04 -4.16 5.17
N ILE A 112 8.86 -3.65 5.52
CA ILE A 112 8.54 -2.23 5.42
C ILE A 112 8.92 -1.47 6.71
N GLY A 113 8.99 -2.17 7.85
CA GLY A 113 9.26 -1.56 9.16
C GLY A 113 8.05 -0.83 9.74
N VAL A 114 6.85 -1.40 9.59
CA VAL A 114 5.57 -0.79 10.02
C VAL A 114 4.70 -1.79 10.78
N ASP A 115 3.76 -1.28 11.57
CA ASP A 115 2.72 -2.09 12.17
C ASP A 115 1.62 -2.40 11.14
N VAL A 116 1.29 -3.69 10.98
CA VAL A 116 0.31 -4.18 10.00
C VAL A 116 -0.94 -4.65 10.73
N SER A 117 -2.07 -4.01 10.44
CA SER A 117 -3.39 -4.39 10.93
C SER A 117 -4.04 -5.40 9.98
N VAL A 118 -4.63 -6.46 10.52
CA VAL A 118 -5.25 -7.56 9.75
C VAL A 118 -6.76 -7.53 9.90
N PHE A 119 -7.49 -7.60 8.79
CA PHE A 119 -8.94 -7.54 8.75
C PHE A 119 -9.54 -8.76 8.02
N SER A 120 -10.67 -9.26 8.52
CA SER A 120 -11.46 -10.29 7.84
C SER A 120 -12.16 -9.75 6.60
N GLY A 121 -12.44 -10.64 5.63
CA GLY A 121 -13.27 -10.29 4.47
C GLY A 121 -12.55 -9.42 3.45
N ARG A 122 -13.33 -8.63 2.69
CA ARG A 122 -12.84 -7.73 1.65
C ARG A 122 -12.97 -6.29 2.14
N ILE A 123 -12.09 -5.42 1.66
CA ILE A 123 -12.22 -3.98 1.89
C ILE A 123 -13.57 -3.50 1.33
N ASN A 124 -14.26 -2.69 2.12
CA ASN A 124 -15.47 -2.00 1.68
C ASN A 124 -15.18 -0.50 1.71
N VAL A 125 -15.03 0.10 0.54
CA VAL A 125 -14.66 1.53 0.41
C VAL A 125 -15.78 2.47 0.84
N ASP A 126 -17.02 1.99 0.95
CA ASP A 126 -18.17 2.79 1.36
C ASP A 126 -18.34 2.88 2.88
N LEU A 127 -17.60 2.07 3.64
CA LEU A 127 -17.72 1.97 5.09
C LEU A 127 -16.35 2.18 5.77
N PRO A 128 -16.29 2.83 6.94
CA PRO A 128 -15.08 2.83 7.74
C PRO A 128 -14.62 1.40 8.04
N ASP A 129 -13.31 1.19 8.07
CA ASP A 129 -12.74 -0.06 8.57
C ASP A 129 -13.27 -0.34 10.00
N GLY A 130 -13.56 -1.61 10.28
CA GLY A 130 -13.91 -2.07 11.63
C GLY A 130 -12.70 -2.14 12.57
N GLU A 131 -12.84 -2.89 13.67
CA GLU A 131 -11.70 -3.23 14.51
C GLU A 131 -10.85 -4.33 13.83
N PRO A 132 -9.52 -4.21 13.82
CA PRO A 132 -8.66 -5.25 13.26
C PRO A 132 -8.77 -6.54 14.09
N LEU A 133 -8.68 -7.68 13.42
CA LEU A 133 -8.59 -8.99 14.08
C LEU A 133 -7.32 -9.09 14.93
N MET A 134 -6.23 -8.51 14.42
CA MET A 134 -4.94 -8.42 15.10
C MET A 134 -4.08 -7.31 14.49
N VAL A 135 -3.05 -6.91 15.23
CA VAL A 135 -2.01 -5.99 14.77
C VAL A 135 -0.66 -6.69 14.95
N ILE A 136 0.06 -6.86 13.85
CA ILE A 136 1.42 -7.40 13.82
C ILE A 136 2.39 -6.22 13.87
N ARG A 137 3.27 -6.21 14.87
CA ARG A 137 4.25 -5.14 15.05
C ARG A 137 5.54 -5.45 14.33
N SER A 138 6.17 -4.43 13.75
CA SER A 138 7.50 -4.60 13.16
C SER A 138 8.52 -4.91 14.25
N ASN A 139 9.44 -5.85 13.99
CA ASN A 139 10.55 -6.14 14.89
C ASN A 139 11.76 -5.22 14.68
N THR A 140 11.64 -4.23 13.80
CA THR A 140 12.70 -3.31 13.44
C THR A 140 12.91 -2.30 14.58
N THR A 141 13.77 -2.65 15.53
CA THR A 141 14.30 -1.71 16.51
C THR A 141 15.14 -0.67 15.77
N THR A 142 14.59 0.52 15.53
CA THR A 142 15.37 1.70 15.11
C THR A 142 16.35 2.12 16.20
#